data_AF-A0A0F0KXL2-F1
#
_entry.id   AF-A0A0F0KXL2-F1
#
_cell.length_a   1.000
_cell.length_b   1.000
_cell.length_c   1.000
_cell.angle_alpha   90.00
_cell.angle_beta   90.00
_cell.angle_gamma   90.00
#
_symmetry.space_group_name_H-M   'P 1'
#
loop_
_entity.id
_entity.type
_entity.pdbx_description
1 polymer ?
#
loop_
_entity_poly.entity_id
_entity_poly.type
_entity_poly.pdbx_seq_one_letter_code
_entity_poly.pdbx_strand_id
1 'polypeptide(L)'
;MTFGLTFEKLLLIGLIAVLIIGPERLPRAAESFSRMVRKAGEYLRATKSRVREEMGPEIDDVDWRKLDPRQYDPRRIIRDALMEEPQPATPMQATATIAEPVASAAAPVRAVPQEFSATNRPPFDPEAT
;
A
#
# COMPACT_ATOMS: atom_id res chain seq x y z
N MET A 1 6.46 -16.70 -11.59
CA MET A 1 5.49 -17.11 -10.55
C MET A 1 4.09 -16.98 -11.12
N THR A 2 3.54 -18.06 -11.65
CA THR A 2 2.14 -18.08 -12.07
C THR A 2 1.28 -18.10 -10.82
N PHE A 3 0.33 -17.16 -10.71
CA PHE A 3 -0.63 -17.14 -9.60
C PHE A 3 -1.29 -18.53 -9.52
N GLY A 4 -1.22 -19.15 -8.35
CA GLY A 4 -1.77 -20.48 -8.10
C GLY A 4 -3.30 -20.50 -8.10
N LEU A 5 -3.96 -19.69 -8.93
CA LEU A 5 -5.40 -19.55 -9.08
C LEU A 5 -5.81 -20.27 -10.38
N THR A 6 -5.96 -21.58 -10.29
CA THR A 6 -6.52 -22.40 -11.39
C THR A 6 -8.04 -22.41 -11.31
N PHE A 7 -8.70 -22.76 -12.41
CA PHE A 7 -10.16 -22.86 -12.47
C PHE A 7 -10.74 -23.76 -11.37
N GLU A 8 -10.09 -24.90 -11.12
CA GLU A 8 -10.44 -25.83 -10.03
C GLU A 8 -10.46 -25.14 -8.65
N LYS A 9 -9.46 -24.29 -8.37
CA LYS A 9 -9.37 -23.58 -7.10
C LYS A 9 -10.45 -22.50 -6.96
N LEU A 10 -10.83 -21.85 -8.07
CA LEU A 10 -11.97 -20.93 -8.08
C LEU A 10 -13.27 -21.66 -7.74
N LEU A 11 -13.47 -22.85 -8.31
CA LEU A 11 -14.60 -23.73 -7.99
C LEU A 11 -14.60 -24.13 -6.51
N LEU A 12 -13.44 -24.53 -5.98
CA LEU A 12 -13.28 -24.89 -4.57
C LEU A 12 -13.62 -23.72 -3.64
N ILE A 13 -13.11 -22.52 -3.94
CA ILE A 13 -13.43 -21.30 -3.18
C ILE A 13 -14.94 -21.01 -3.25
N GLY A 14 -15.54 -21.14 -4.42
CA GLY A 14 -17.00 -20.99 -4.60
C GLY A 14 -17.79 -21.98 -3.75
N LEU A 15 -17.39 -23.25 -3.74
CA LEU A 15 -18.02 -24.28 -2.92
C LEU A 15 -17.91 -23.98 -1.41
N ILE A 16 -16.73 -23.57 -0.95
CA ILE A 16 -16.52 -23.16 0.44
C ILE A 16 -17.39 -21.94 0.79
N ALA A 17 -17.47 -20.96 -0.10
CA ALA A 17 -18.33 -19.79 0.09
C ALA A 17 -19.81 -20.19 0.21
N VAL A 18 -20.29 -21.11 -0.62
CA VAL A 18 -21.65 -21.67 -0.53
C VAL A 18 -21.88 -22.34 0.82
N LEU A 19 -20.92 -23.12 1.33
CA LEU A 19 -21.06 -23.79 2.63
C LEU A 19 -21.11 -22.80 3.80
N ILE A 20 -20.30 -21.74 3.77
CA ILE A 20 -20.24 -20.75 4.85
C ILE A 20 -21.47 -19.83 4.86
N ILE A 21 -21.87 -19.32 3.69
CA ILE A 21 -22.94 -18.32 3.56
C ILE A 21 -24.32 -18.98 3.39
N GLY A 22 -24.34 -20.17 2.80
CA GLY A 22 -25.54 -20.89 2.35
C GLY A 22 -25.90 -20.57 0.89
N PRO A 23 -26.38 -21.56 0.11
CA PRO A 23 -26.74 -21.38 -1.29
C PRO A 23 -27.86 -20.36 -1.50
N GLU A 24 -28.79 -20.26 -0.54
CA GLU A 24 -29.92 -19.32 -0.58
C GLU A 24 -29.49 -17.85 -0.42
N ARG A 25 -28.40 -17.59 0.31
CA ARG A 25 -27.96 -16.22 0.63
C ARG A 25 -26.93 -15.67 -0.34
N LEU A 26 -26.19 -16.57 -0.99
CA LEU A 26 -25.18 -16.22 -2.01
C LEU A 26 -25.70 -15.35 -3.16
N PRO A 27 -26.83 -15.65 -3.82
CA PRO A 27 -27.33 -14.81 -4.90
C PRO A 27 -27.66 -13.40 -4.41
N ARG A 28 -28.23 -13.29 -3.21
CA ARG A 28 -28.55 -11.98 -2.60
C ARG A 28 -27.30 -11.19 -2.20
N ALA A 29 -26.24 -11.87 -1.77
CA ALA A 29 -24.93 -11.27 -1.51
C ALA A 29 -24.27 -10.79 -2.82
N ALA A 30 -24.28 -11.62 -3.86
CA ALA A 30 -23.74 -11.29 -5.18
C ALA A 30 -24.46 -10.10 -5.82
N GLU A 31 -25.79 -10.01 -5.68
CA GLU A 31 -26.55 -8.84 -6.10
C GLU A 31 -26.12 -7.56 -5.36
N SER A 32 -25.94 -7.65 -4.03
CA SER A 32 -25.55 -6.50 -3.21
C SER A 32 -24.15 -6.02 -3.56
N PHE A 33 -23.22 -6.95 -3.75
CA PHE A 33 -21.88 -6.67 -4.23
C PHE A 33 -21.92 -6.05 -5.64
N SER A 34 -22.71 -6.59 -6.56
CA SER A 34 -22.85 -6.05 -7.92
C SER A 34 -23.39 -4.62 -7.91
N ARG A 35 -24.36 -4.32 -7.06
CA ARG A 35 -24.87 -2.95 -6.87
C ARG A 35 -23.79 -2.02 -6.33
N MET A 36 -22.97 -2.47 -5.38
CA MET A 36 -21.85 -1.69 -4.85
C MET A 36 -20.79 -1.42 -5.90
N VAL A 37 -20.40 -2.43 -6.69
CA VAL A 37 -19.42 -2.29 -7.78
C VAL A 37 -19.92 -1.32 -8.85
N ARG A 38 -21.22 -1.37 -9.21
CA ARG A 38 -21.82 -0.41 -10.15
C ARG A 38 -21.71 1.02 -9.64
N LYS A 39 -22.12 1.26 -8.39
CA LYS A 39 -22.01 2.57 -7.73
C LYS A 39 -20.58 3.06 -7.65
N ALA A 40 -19.64 2.19 -7.30
CA ALA A 40 -18.21 2.52 -7.28
C ALA A 40 -17.70 2.89 -8.69
N GLY A 41 -18.11 2.14 -9.71
CA GLY A 41 -17.79 2.46 -11.10
C GLY A 41 -18.37 3.79 -11.58
N GLU A 42 -19.61 4.09 -11.22
CA GLU A 42 -20.25 5.39 -11.49
C GLU A 42 -19.51 6.54 -10.78
N TYR A 43 -19.14 6.35 -9.52
CA TYR A 43 -18.37 7.31 -8.75
C TYR A 43 -17.00 7.59 -9.40
N LEU A 44 -16.24 6.54 -9.76
CA LEU A 44 -14.95 6.69 -10.44
C LEU A 44 -15.07 7.43 -11.78
N ARG A 45 -16.15 7.17 -12.55
CA ARG A 45 -16.42 7.89 -13.80
C ARG A 45 -16.74 9.36 -13.56
N ALA A 46 -17.58 9.66 -12.57
CA ALA A 46 -17.91 11.03 -12.19
C ALA A 46 -16.69 11.81 -11.70
N THR A 47 -15.85 11.20 -10.87
CA THR A 47 -14.57 11.79 -10.43
C THR A 47 -13.65 12.02 -11.62
N LYS A 48 -13.54 11.08 -12.57
CA LYS A 48 -12.75 11.26 -13.79
C LYS A 48 -13.25 12.43 -14.64
N SER A 49 -14.57 12.59 -14.77
CA SER A 49 -15.16 13.73 -15.51
C SER A 49 -14.83 15.06 -14.83
N ARG A 50 -14.98 15.14 -13.50
CA ARG A 50 -14.69 16.36 -12.75
C ARG A 50 -13.20 16.74 -12.76
N VAL A 51 -12.33 15.75 -12.62
CA VAL A 51 -10.87 15.91 -12.75
C VAL A 51 -10.50 16.42 -14.15
N ARG A 52 -11.16 15.91 -15.21
CA ARG A 52 -10.95 16.37 -16.58
C ARG A 52 -11.42 17.82 -16.81
N GLU A 53 -12.52 18.21 -16.20
CA GLU A 53 -13.06 19.57 -16.31
C GLU A 53 -12.19 20.61 -15.58
N GLU A 54 -11.66 20.28 -14.40
CA GLU A 54 -10.88 21.23 -13.58
C GLU A 54 -9.38 21.27 -13.94
N MET A 55 -8.79 20.17 -14.43
CA MET A 55 -7.36 20.13 -14.82
C MET A 55 -7.14 20.21 -16.34
N GLY A 56 -8.21 20.33 -17.14
CA GLY A 56 -8.12 20.41 -18.60
C GLY A 56 -7.75 19.07 -19.27
N PRO A 57 -7.74 19.03 -20.62
CA PRO A 57 -7.43 17.83 -21.40
C PRO A 57 -6.01 17.26 -21.17
N GLU A 58 -5.13 17.97 -20.46
CA GLU A 58 -3.77 17.51 -20.10
C GLU A 58 -3.74 16.27 -19.19
N ILE A 59 -4.83 15.88 -18.51
CA ILE A 59 -4.90 14.62 -17.73
C ILE A 59 -4.92 13.37 -18.64
N ASP A 60 -5.26 13.50 -19.93
CA ASP A 60 -5.11 12.38 -20.87
C ASP A 60 -3.62 12.02 -21.08
N ASP A 61 -2.75 13.03 -20.99
CA ASP A 61 -1.29 12.91 -21.12
C ASP A 61 -0.57 12.59 -19.80
N VAL A 62 -1.25 12.72 -18.64
CA VAL A 62 -0.73 12.24 -17.34
C VAL A 62 -0.82 10.71 -17.28
N ASP A 63 0.06 10.06 -18.02
CA ASP A 63 0.93 8.97 -17.56
C ASP A 63 0.38 7.84 -16.68
N TRP A 64 -0.90 7.48 -16.84
CA TRP A 64 -1.44 6.22 -16.33
C TRP A 64 -0.66 5.00 -16.86
N ARG A 65 0.03 5.15 -18.01
CA ARG A 65 0.96 4.16 -18.58
C ARG A 65 2.28 4.04 -17.82
N LYS A 66 2.73 5.09 -17.11
CA LYS A 66 3.94 5.04 -16.26
C LYS A 66 3.65 4.39 -14.90
N LEU A 67 2.37 4.39 -14.47
CA LEU A 67 1.91 3.68 -13.28
C LEU A 67 1.43 2.25 -13.55
N ASP A 68 1.45 1.77 -14.80
CA ASP A 68 1.25 0.35 -15.10
C ASP A 68 2.53 -0.43 -14.72
N PRO A 69 2.52 -1.25 -13.65
CA PRO A 69 3.72 -1.95 -13.18
C PRO A 69 4.28 -2.95 -14.21
N ARG A 70 3.54 -3.23 -15.30
CA ARG A 70 4.02 -4.07 -16.40
C ARG A 70 4.69 -3.28 -17.53
N GLN A 71 4.55 -1.96 -17.56
CA GLN A 71 5.08 -1.08 -18.61
C GLN A 71 6.08 -0.05 -18.10
N TYR A 72 6.66 -0.27 -16.92
CA TYR A 72 7.85 0.45 -16.45
C TYR A 72 9.05 0.09 -17.35
N ASP A 73 9.17 0.77 -18.49
CA ASP A 73 10.21 0.53 -19.48
C ASP A 73 11.56 1.06 -18.95
N PRO A 74 12.52 0.18 -18.60
CA PRO A 74 13.78 0.58 -17.98
C PRO A 74 14.62 1.49 -18.87
N ARG A 75 14.39 1.50 -20.19
CA ARG A 75 15.11 2.34 -21.14
C ARG A 75 14.84 3.83 -20.93
N ARG A 76 13.69 4.17 -20.34
CA ARG A 76 13.34 5.56 -20.05
C ARG A 76 14.16 6.13 -18.89
N ILE A 77 14.42 5.32 -17.86
CA ILE A 77 15.30 5.68 -16.72
C ILE A 77 16.73 5.93 -17.21
N ILE A 78 17.21 5.11 -18.14
CA ILE A 78 18.56 5.24 -18.72
C ILE A 78 18.67 6.52 -19.54
N ARG A 79 17.62 6.90 -20.29
CA ARG A 79 17.59 8.16 -21.04
C ARG A 79 17.53 9.38 -20.13
N ASP A 80 16.73 9.31 -19.07
CA ASP A 80 16.68 10.37 -18.06
C ASP A 80 18.06 10.51 -17.37
N ALA A 81 18.77 9.41 -17.11
CA ALA A 81 20.15 9.43 -16.58
C ALA A 81 21.23 9.86 -17.59
N LEU A 82 20.93 9.88 -18.90
CA LEU A 82 21.87 10.30 -19.94
C LEU A 82 21.68 11.77 -20.34
N MET A 83 20.49 12.34 -20.09
CA MET A 83 20.16 13.74 -20.37
C MET A 83 20.36 14.65 -19.16
N GLU A 84 20.27 14.13 -17.94
CA GLU A 84 20.67 14.86 -16.74
C GLU A 84 22.20 14.84 -16.65
N GLU A 85 22.84 15.99 -16.82
CA GLU A 85 24.27 16.13 -16.52
C GLU A 85 24.55 15.63 -15.09
N PRO A 86 25.62 14.86 -14.85
CA PRO A 86 25.87 14.25 -13.56
C PRO A 86 26.19 15.34 -12.52
N GLN A 87 25.18 15.77 -11.77
CA GLN A 87 25.40 16.48 -10.51
C GLN A 87 26.13 15.48 -9.58
N PRO A 88 27.34 15.79 -9.10
CA PRO A 88 28.12 14.85 -8.31
C PRO A 88 27.41 14.60 -6.98
N ALA A 89 26.75 13.44 -6.87
CA ALA A 89 26.28 12.94 -5.59
C ALA A 89 27.50 12.69 -4.71
N THR A 90 27.61 13.46 -3.63
CA THR A 90 28.61 13.26 -2.59
C THR A 90 28.36 11.86 -1.98
N PRO A 91 29.29 10.91 -2.06
CA PRO A 91 29.08 9.59 -1.51
C PRO A 91 29.10 9.70 0.02
N MET A 92 27.93 9.63 0.65
CA MET A 92 27.86 9.43 2.09
C MET A 92 28.33 8.01 2.37
N GLN A 93 29.55 7.91 2.88
CA GLN A 93 30.23 6.66 3.22
C GLN A 93 29.40 5.92 4.28
N ALA A 94 28.71 4.87 3.87
CA ALA A 94 28.22 3.85 4.78
C ALA A 94 29.40 2.96 5.16
N THR A 95 30.19 3.39 6.16
CA THR A 95 31.18 2.53 6.79
C THR A 95 30.45 1.36 7.43
N ALA A 96 30.53 0.20 6.78
CA ALA A 96 30.22 -1.08 7.38
C ALA A 96 31.24 -1.35 8.49
N THR A 97 30.89 -1.02 9.74
CA THR A 97 31.56 -1.61 10.91
C THR A 97 30.83 -2.90 11.24
N ILE A 98 31.27 -4.00 10.61
CA ILE A 98 31.05 -5.33 11.15
C ILE A 98 32.00 -5.44 12.35
N ALA A 99 31.50 -5.13 13.53
CA ALA A 99 32.14 -5.52 14.78
C ALA A 99 31.23 -6.56 15.44
N GLU A 100 31.61 -7.83 15.33
CA GLU A 100 31.15 -8.86 16.26
C GLU A 100 31.58 -8.45 17.68
N PRO A 101 30.65 -8.25 18.63
CA PRO A 101 31.03 -8.09 20.01
C PRO A 101 31.21 -9.49 20.61
N VAL A 102 32.47 -9.84 20.81
CA VAL A 102 32.86 -10.86 21.81
C VAL A 102 32.14 -10.59 23.13
N ALA A 103 31.54 -11.64 23.67
CA ALA A 103 30.75 -11.59 24.89
C ALA A 103 31.56 -11.00 26.07
N SER A 104 31.05 -9.91 26.63
CA SER A 104 31.29 -9.56 28.03
C SER A 104 30.05 -8.85 28.57
N ALA A 105 29.64 -9.28 29.76
CA ALA A 105 28.32 -9.10 30.34
C ALA A 105 27.94 -7.63 30.61
N ALA A 106 26.83 -7.20 30.00
CA ALA A 106 25.97 -6.12 30.51
C ALA A 106 24.55 -6.31 29.95
N ALA A 107 23.61 -6.70 30.81
CA ALA A 107 22.21 -6.88 30.44
C ALA A 107 21.57 -5.53 30.04
N PRO A 108 20.76 -5.47 28.97
CA PRO A 108 20.00 -4.27 28.63
C PRO A 108 18.90 -4.05 29.68
N VAL A 109 18.85 -2.85 30.26
CA VAL A 109 17.73 -2.42 31.10
C VAL A 109 16.49 -2.37 30.22
N ARG A 110 15.65 -3.40 30.35
CA ARG A 110 14.34 -3.49 29.72
C ARG A 110 13.49 -2.33 30.26
N ALA A 111 13.05 -1.43 29.39
CA ALA A 111 12.14 -0.35 29.77
C ALA A 111 10.85 -0.98 30.34
N VAL A 112 10.61 -0.75 31.63
CA VAL A 112 9.38 -1.17 32.31
C VAL A 112 8.26 -0.23 31.87
N PRO A 113 7.10 -0.73 31.42
CA PRO A 113 5.93 0.11 31.16
C PRO A 113 5.63 0.95 32.41
N GLN A 114 5.56 2.27 32.27
CA GLN A 114 5.22 3.13 33.40
C GLN A 114 3.75 2.96 33.75
N GLU A 115 3.46 2.42 34.94
CA GLU A 115 2.10 2.30 35.45
C GLU A 115 1.65 3.63 36.08
N PHE A 116 0.60 4.22 35.52
CA PHE A 116 -0.03 5.41 36.06
C PHE A 116 -1.07 5.02 37.11
N SER A 117 -1.08 5.72 38.25
CA SER A 117 -1.98 5.47 39.37
C SER A 117 -2.59 6.78 39.87
N ALA A 118 -3.54 6.70 40.81
CA ALA A 118 -4.16 7.89 41.41
C ALA A 118 -3.12 8.85 42.02
N THR A 119 -1.99 8.32 42.48
CA THR A 119 -0.87 9.06 43.07
C THR A 119 0.21 9.42 42.03
N ASN A 120 0.26 8.74 40.88
CA ASN A 120 1.21 8.98 39.79
C ASN A 120 0.46 9.24 38.47
N ARG A 121 0.03 10.48 38.25
CA ARG A 121 -0.74 10.86 37.05
C ARG A 121 0.18 11.23 35.89
N PRO A 122 -0.26 10.96 34.64
CA PRO A 122 0.47 11.42 33.47
C PRO A 122 0.50 12.97 33.41
N PRO A 123 1.54 13.54 32.79
CA PRO A 123 1.67 14.99 32.62
C PRO A 123 0.52 15.54 31.73
N PHE A 124 0.15 16.80 31.97
CA PHE A 124 -0.90 17.48 31.22
C PHE A 124 -0.41 17.83 29.80
N ASP A 125 -1.24 17.52 28.78
CA ASP A 125 -0.96 17.84 27.38
C ASP A 125 -1.69 19.14 26.97
N PRO A 126 -0.98 20.23 26.66
CA PRO A 126 -1.57 21.51 26.28
C PRO A 126 -2.13 21.55 24.85
N GLU A 127 -1.87 20.55 24.00
CA GLU A 127 -2.31 20.53 22.60
C GLU A 127 -3.69 19.87 22.38
N ALA A 128 -4.35 19.41 23.46
CA ALA A 128 -5.69 18.84 23.39
C ALA A 128 -6.76 19.96 23.36
N THR A 129 -7.14 20.43 22.16
CA THR A 129 -8.31 21.29 21.90
C THR A 129 -9.06 20.84 20.66
#